data_AF-A0A830A0E8-F1
#
_entry.id   AF-A0A830A0E8-F1
#
_cell.length_a   1.000
_cell.length_b   1.000
_cell.length_c   1.000
_cell.angle_alpha   90.00
_cell.angle_beta   90.00
_cell.angle_gamma   90.00
#
_symmetry.space_group_name_H-M   'P 1'
#
loop_
_entity.id
_entity.type
_entity.pdbx_description
1 polymer ?
#
loop_
_entity_poly.entity_id
_entity_poly.type
_entity_poly.pdbx_seq_one_letter_code
_entity_poly.pdbx_strand_id
1 'polypeptide(L)'
;MGVITDRAALEAVVAREMARIQVTDMHTHLYPPAFGDLLLYGVDELLTYHYLVAEFFRYSGLKYEDFFSLLKIGKPTWYIKPYLEIILP
;
A
#
# COMPACT_ATOMS: atom_id res chain seq x y z
N MET A 1 9.62 35.64 -18.76
CA MET A 1 8.81 34.51 -18.24
C MET A 1 7.36 34.96 -18.32
N GLY A 2 6.50 34.26 -19.07
CA GLY A 2 5.09 34.62 -19.20
C GLY A 2 4.33 34.34 -17.91
N VAL A 3 3.43 35.23 -17.51
CA VAL A 3 2.58 35.06 -16.32
C VAL A 3 1.45 34.09 -16.66
N ILE A 4 1.23 33.09 -15.81
CA ILE A 4 0.06 32.19 -15.92
C ILE A 4 -1.13 32.94 -15.32
N THR A 5 -2.16 33.17 -16.12
CA THR A 5 -3.37 33.92 -15.70
C THR A 5 -4.65 33.11 -15.78
N ASP A 6 -4.60 31.90 -16.33
CA ASP A 6 -5.75 31.01 -16.44
C ASP A 6 -5.61 29.79 -15.53
N ARG A 7 -6.75 29.37 -14.95
CA ARG A 7 -6.79 28.30 -13.96
C ARG A 7 -6.39 26.95 -14.55
N ALA A 8 -6.78 26.67 -15.78
CA ALA A 8 -6.49 25.38 -16.43
C ALA A 8 -5.00 25.21 -16.72
N ALA A 9 -4.31 26.25 -17.19
CA ALA A 9 -2.87 26.24 -17.38
C ALA A 9 -2.14 26.19 -16.05
N LEU A 10 -2.65 26.86 -15.00
CA LEU A 10 -2.10 26.72 -13.66
C LEU A 10 -2.19 25.26 -13.18
N GLU A 11 -3.36 24.62 -13.30
CA GLU A 11 -3.54 23.20 -12.96
C GLU A 11 -2.61 22.29 -13.75
N ALA A 12 -2.51 22.50 -15.07
CA ALA A 12 -1.64 21.72 -15.94
C ALA A 12 -0.15 21.87 -15.59
N VAL A 13 0.28 23.11 -15.29
CA VAL A 13 1.67 23.39 -14.88
C VAL A 13 1.95 22.77 -13.51
N VAL A 14 1.09 22.98 -12.52
CA VAL A 14 1.26 22.39 -11.18
C VAL A 14 1.30 20.87 -11.26
N ALA A 15 0.37 20.23 -11.97
CA ALA A 15 0.37 18.77 -12.14
C ALA A 15 1.66 18.27 -12.80
N ARG A 16 2.14 18.96 -13.83
CA ARG A 16 3.41 18.63 -14.50
C ARG A 16 4.61 18.72 -13.55
N GLU A 17 4.73 19.81 -12.79
CA GLU A 17 5.87 19.99 -11.88
C GLU A 17 5.80 19.01 -10.70
N MET A 18 4.60 18.81 -10.12
CA MET A 18 4.38 17.85 -9.03
C MET A 18 4.69 16.40 -9.44
N ALA A 19 4.42 16.03 -10.69
CA ALA A 19 4.76 14.69 -11.20
C ALA A 19 6.28 14.49 -11.42
N ARG A 20 7.06 15.57 -11.50
CA ARG A 20 8.51 15.53 -11.82
C ARG A 20 9.41 15.77 -10.63
N ILE A 21 8.90 16.43 -9.59
CA ILE A 21 9.70 16.74 -8.41
C ILE A 21 10.17 15.45 -7.73
N GLN A 22 11.45 15.40 -7.40
CA GLN A 22 11.98 14.28 -6.63
C GLN A 22 11.48 14.37 -5.19
N VAL A 23 10.83 13.32 -4.72
CA VAL A 23 10.36 13.22 -3.34
C VAL A 23 11.45 12.60 -2.48
N THR A 24 11.87 13.33 -1.45
CA THR A 24 12.66 12.75 -0.36
C THR A 24 11.71 12.32 0.74
N ASP A 25 11.50 11.02 0.88
CA ASP A 25 10.70 10.47 1.97
C ASP A 25 11.56 10.38 3.23
N MET A 26 11.36 11.33 4.14
CA MET A 26 12.16 11.48 5.35
C MET A 26 11.84 10.46 6.45
N HIS A 27 10.73 9.72 6.32
CA HIS A 27 10.34 8.75 7.33
C HIS A 27 9.61 7.57 6.69
N THR A 28 10.33 6.45 6.59
CA THR A 28 9.77 5.18 6.11
C THR A 28 10.17 4.04 7.05
N HIS A 29 9.45 2.94 6.92
CA HIS A 29 9.86 1.64 7.45
C HIS A 29 10.42 0.73 6.34
N LEU A 30 11.02 1.33 5.30
CA LEU A 30 11.68 0.60 4.22
C LEU A 30 13.17 0.47 4.52
N TYR A 31 13.75 -0.64 4.09
CA TYR A 31 15.18 -0.92 4.25
C TYR A 31 15.87 -1.07 2.89
N PRO A 32 17.19 -0.80 2.79
CA PRO A 32 17.94 -1.10 1.57
C PRO A 32 17.84 -2.60 1.20
N PRO A 33 17.80 -2.99 -0.09
CA PRO A 33 17.67 -4.40 -0.48
C PRO A 33 18.76 -5.32 0.10
N ALA A 34 19.94 -4.78 0.39
CA ALA A 34 21.04 -5.52 1.03
C ALA A 34 20.69 -6.04 2.44
N PHE A 35 19.60 -5.55 3.05
CA PHE A 35 19.13 -5.99 4.37
C PHE A 35 18.21 -7.23 4.27
N GLY A 36 17.99 -7.77 3.07
CA GLY A 36 17.26 -9.02 2.85
C GLY A 36 15.82 -8.93 3.33
N ASP A 37 15.41 -9.87 4.17
CA ASP A 37 14.03 -10.07 4.63
C ASP A 37 13.44 -8.89 5.42
N LEU A 38 14.25 -7.88 5.79
CA LEU A 38 13.74 -6.65 6.39
C LEU A 38 13.05 -5.73 5.36
N LEU A 39 13.40 -5.83 4.08
CA LEU A 39 12.68 -5.13 3.02
C LEU A 39 11.46 -5.96 2.60
N LEU A 40 10.30 -5.60 3.13
CA LEU A 40 9.02 -6.20 2.74
C LEU A 40 8.52 -5.56 1.42
N TYR A 41 8.19 -6.39 0.42
CA TYR A 41 7.67 -5.93 -0.87
C TYR A 41 6.86 -7.04 -1.56
N GLY A 42 6.10 -6.66 -2.59
CA GLY A 42 5.22 -7.57 -3.34
C GLY A 42 3.77 -7.49 -2.91
N VAL A 43 2.90 -8.15 -3.66
CA VAL A 43 1.45 -8.08 -3.45
C VAL A 43 1.01 -8.70 -2.12
N ASP A 44 1.69 -9.76 -1.69
CA ASP A 44 1.36 -10.45 -0.44
C ASP A 44 1.60 -9.53 0.77
N GLU A 45 2.78 -8.90 0.87
CA GLU A 45 3.12 -7.94 1.94
C GLU A 45 2.23 -6.68 1.93
N LEU A 46 1.81 -6.23 0.74
CA LEU A 46 0.89 -5.11 0.62
C LEU A 46 -0.49 -5.46 1.18
N LEU A 47 -1.02 -6.65 0.84
CA LEU A 47 -2.34 -7.11 1.28
C LEU A 47 -2.40 -7.49 2.77
N THR A 48 -1.25 -7.78 3.38
CA THR A 48 -1.13 -8.07 4.81
C THR A 48 -0.66 -6.86 5.63
N TYR A 49 -0.60 -5.67 5.01
CA TYR A 49 -0.35 -4.44 5.73
C TYR A 49 -1.40 -4.22 6.81
N HIS A 50 -0.95 -3.80 8.00
CA HIS A 50 -1.78 -3.82 9.20
C HIS A 50 -3.09 -3.02 9.11
N TYR A 51 -3.15 -2.00 8.24
CA TYR A 51 -4.39 -1.27 7.94
C TYR A 51 -5.44 -2.18 7.30
N LEU A 52 -5.06 -2.96 6.28
CA LEU A 52 -5.96 -3.89 5.60
C LEU A 52 -6.34 -5.07 6.50
N VAL A 53 -5.41 -5.51 7.36
CA VAL A 53 -5.73 -6.51 8.39
C VAL A 53 -6.80 -5.98 9.35
N ALA A 54 -6.66 -4.75 9.84
CA ALA A 54 -7.64 -4.12 10.71
C ALA A 54 -9.00 -3.96 10.02
N GLU A 55 -9.02 -3.57 8.74
CA GLU A 55 -10.24 -3.45 7.93
C GLU A 55 -10.91 -4.82 7.70
N PHE A 56 -10.15 -5.84 7.33
CA PHE A 56 -10.63 -7.21 7.13
C PHE A 56 -11.39 -7.71 8.35
N PHE A 57 -10.88 -7.53 9.57
CA PHE A 57 -11.54 -8.00 10.79
C PHE A 57 -12.83 -7.23 11.14
N ARG A 58 -13.12 -6.11 10.48
CA ARG A 58 -14.43 -5.44 10.62
C ARG A 58 -15.55 -6.18 9.90
N TYR A 59 -15.21 -6.96 8.87
CA TYR A 59 -16.17 -7.66 8.02
C TYR A 59 -16.05 -9.19 8.08
N SER A 60 -14.87 -9.69 8.43
CA SER A 60 -14.57 -11.11 8.48
C SER A 60 -15.11 -11.75 9.76
N GLY A 61 -15.69 -12.94 9.61
CA GLY A 61 -15.99 -13.84 10.73
C GLY A 61 -14.80 -14.70 11.16
N LEU A 62 -13.64 -14.56 10.53
CA LEU A 62 -12.44 -15.34 10.84
C LEU A 62 -11.88 -14.93 12.21
N LYS A 63 -11.50 -15.91 13.04
CA LYS A 63 -10.84 -15.62 14.31
C LYS A 63 -9.42 -15.13 14.06
N TYR A 64 -8.94 -14.24 14.93
CA TYR A 64 -7.57 -13.71 14.86
C TYR A 64 -6.51 -14.81 14.85
N GLU A 65 -6.66 -15.83 15.70
CA GLU A 65 -5.73 -16.96 15.81
C GLU A 65 -5.58 -17.73 14.49
N ASP A 66 -6.69 -17.94 13.78
CA ASP A 66 -6.72 -18.64 12.50
C ASP A 66 -6.00 -17.81 11.44
N PHE A 67 -6.30 -16.51 11.35
CA PHE A 67 -5.64 -15.58 10.42
C PHE A 67 -4.12 -15.52 10.63
N PHE A 68 -3.65 -15.29 11.85
CA PHE A 68 -2.21 -15.17 12.12
C PHE A 68 -1.47 -16.51 11.98
N SER A 69 -2.16 -17.63 12.10
CA SER A 69 -1.58 -18.95 11.82
C SER A 69 -1.32 -19.16 10.32
N LEU A 70 -2.15 -18.58 9.45
CA LEU A 70 -1.92 -18.61 8.00
C LEU A 70 -0.66 -17.83 7.60
N LEU A 71 -0.44 -16.66 8.21
CA LEU A 71 0.75 -15.82 7.96
C LEU A 71 2.07 -16.51 8.36
N LYS A 72 2.06 -17.25 9.48
CA LYS A 72 3.27 -17.94 9.99
C LYS A 72 3.78 -19.07 9.10
N ILE A 73 2.92 -19.64 8.24
CA ILE A 73 3.27 -20.81 7.41
C ILE A 73 3.74 -20.37 6.01
N GLY A 74 3.85 -19.06 5.75
CA GLY A 74 4.26 -18.53 4.43
C GLY A 74 3.26 -18.89 3.32
N LYS A 75 2.00 -19.10 3.71
CA LYS A 75 0.92 -19.44 2.77
C LYS A 75 0.59 -18.17 1.95
N PRO A 76 0.52 -18.24 0.61
CA PRO A 76 0.33 -17.03 -0.18
C PRO A 76 -1.09 -16.48 0.02
N THR A 77 -1.28 -15.18 -0.21
CA THR A 77 -2.52 -14.46 0.17
C THR A 77 -3.79 -14.92 -0.57
N TRP A 78 -3.71 -15.84 -1.53
CA TRP A 78 -4.91 -16.43 -2.15
C TRP A 78 -5.84 -17.18 -1.17
N TYR A 79 -5.38 -17.52 0.04
CA TYR A 79 -6.25 -18.07 1.09
C TYR A 79 -7.22 -17.07 1.72
N ILE A 80 -6.91 -15.77 1.66
CA ILE A 80 -7.81 -14.68 2.10
C ILE A 80 -8.63 -14.11 0.93
N LYS A 81 -8.47 -14.65 -0.28
CA LYS A 81 -9.23 -14.25 -1.48
C LYS A 81 -10.75 -14.22 -1.29
N PRO A 82 -11.40 -15.17 -0.59
CA PRO A 82 -12.85 -15.10 -0.33
C PRO A 82 -13.31 -13.89 0.47
N TYR A 83 -12.38 -13.19 1.13
CA TYR A 83 -12.63 -12.04 1.97
C TYR A 83 -12.07 -10.73 1.38
N LEU A 84 -11.14 -10.81 0.42
CA LEU A 84 -10.63 -9.64 -0.32
C LEU A 84 -11.65 -9.11 -1.34
N GLU A 85 -12.56 -9.96 -1.83
CA GLU A 85 -13.72 -9.56 -2.66
C GLU A 85 -14.71 -8.66 -1.89
N ILE A 86 -14.55 -8.50 -0.57
CA ILE A 86 -15.36 -7.60 0.26
C ILE A 86 -14.74 -6.18 0.33
N ILE A 87 -13.42 -6.05 0.14
CA ILE A 87 -12.67 -4.80 0.29
C ILE A 87 -12.41 -4.12 -1.06
N LEU A 88 -12.32 -4.90 -2.14
CA LEU A 88 -12.15 -4.40 -3.50
C LEU A 88 -13.39 -4.74 -4.34
N PRO A 89 -14.30 -3.79 -4.61
CA PRO A 89 -15.36 -3.99 -5.59
C PRO A 89 -14.81 -4.17 -7.02
#